data_AF-A0A8C5X1P4-F1
#
_entry.id   AF-A0A8C5X1P4-F1
#
_cell.length_a   1.000
_cell.length_b   1.000
_cell.length_c   1.000
_cell.angle_alpha   90.00
_cell.angle_beta   90.00
_cell.angle_gamma   90.00
#
_symmetry.space_group_name_H-M   'P 1'
#
loop_
_entity.id
_entity.type
_entity.pdbx_description
1 polymer ?
#
loop_
_entity_poly.entity_id
_entity_poly.type
_entity_poly.pdbx_seq_one_letter_code
_entity_poly.pdbx_strand_id
1 'polypeptide(L)'
;MTAPREAGVWRQTRALLFKNCLIKCRTKKSSVQEVLFPLFFLFWLILMSMMHPHRKYDAVPNANLGPLDTAVLLNFVIGYTPPSRVAREIMKKVISLPGLLTEEYLSEEELEEASALKPSNFVGVVFKDSMSYQLRFHDSLAMSPIYMESRAPCSHHRSSCESMSYWSSGFVALQACIDAAIIQLKTNQSVWEQLELTRAMVMGEAAVVEIDNFPRAIILIYLVIAFSPFGYYLAIHIVAEKERKLKEFLKILGLHDTAFWYVGVWDKLCFLGNVFNPTLHFFNCFQFLTEDNQN
;
A
#
# COMPACT_ATOMS: atom_id res chain seq x y z
N MET A 1 -78.87 -5.67 9.99
CA MET A 1 -77.41 -5.93 9.97
C MET A 1 -76.91 -5.69 8.56
N THR A 2 -76.39 -4.50 8.29
CA THR A 2 -75.83 -4.12 6.98
C THR A 2 -74.32 -4.38 7.00
N ALA A 3 -73.87 -5.36 6.22
CA ALA A 3 -72.47 -5.72 6.05
C ALA A 3 -71.65 -4.53 5.51
N PRO A 4 -70.43 -4.28 6.01
CA PRO A 4 -69.58 -3.23 5.46
C PRO A 4 -69.09 -3.66 4.07
N ARG A 5 -69.24 -2.78 3.08
CA ARG A 5 -68.66 -2.95 1.74
C ARG A 5 -67.15 -2.86 1.85
N GLU A 6 -66.47 -4.00 1.95
CA GLU A 6 -65.05 -4.11 1.64
C GLU A 6 -64.85 -3.91 0.13
N ALA A 7 -64.81 -2.65 -0.32
CA ALA A 7 -64.22 -2.33 -1.61
C ALA A 7 -62.76 -2.79 -1.55
N GLY A 8 -62.48 -3.96 -2.13
CA GLY A 8 -61.26 -4.73 -1.88
C GLY A 8 -60.01 -3.86 -1.90
N VAL A 9 -59.35 -3.79 -0.74
CA VAL A 9 -58.12 -3.01 -0.49
C VAL A 9 -57.13 -3.18 -1.64
N TRP A 10 -56.93 -4.42 -2.11
CA TRP A 10 -56.07 -4.75 -3.26
C TRP A 10 -56.38 -3.99 -4.55
N ARG A 11 -57.66 -3.79 -4.88
CA ARG A 11 -58.10 -3.08 -6.09
C ARG A 11 -57.78 -1.59 -5.98
N GLN A 12 -57.91 -1.02 -4.78
CA GLN A 12 -57.52 0.36 -4.49
C GLN A 12 -56.00 0.52 -4.49
N THR A 13 -55.26 -0.40 -3.86
CA THR A 13 -53.79 -0.45 -3.86
C THR A 13 -53.22 -0.51 -5.28
N ARG A 14 -53.78 -1.38 -6.13
CA ARG A 14 -53.37 -1.52 -7.54
C ARG A 14 -53.67 -0.27 -8.36
N ALA A 15 -54.82 0.37 -8.14
CA ALA A 15 -55.17 1.61 -8.84
C ALA A 15 -54.27 2.79 -8.42
N LEU A 16 -53.92 2.87 -7.13
CA LEU A 16 -52.98 3.85 -6.61
C LEU A 16 -51.56 3.64 -7.15
N LEU A 17 -51.08 2.39 -7.18
CA LEU A 17 -49.79 2.04 -7.79
C LEU A 17 -49.76 2.40 -9.28
N PHE A 18 -50.81 2.06 -10.02
CA PHE A 18 -50.91 2.38 -11.45
C PHE A 18 -50.92 3.90 -11.68
N LYS A 19 -51.64 4.66 -10.86
CA LYS A 19 -51.64 6.13 -10.90
C LYS A 19 -50.26 6.70 -10.58
N ASN A 20 -49.57 6.18 -9.57
CA ASN A 20 -48.21 6.61 -9.22
C ASN A 20 -47.20 6.28 -10.32
N CYS A 21 -47.26 5.08 -10.91
CA CYS A 21 -46.46 4.72 -12.10
C CYS A 21 -46.73 5.65 -13.29
N LEU A 22 -48.01 6.00 -13.56
CA LEU A 22 -48.37 6.90 -14.65
C LEU A 22 -47.89 8.34 -14.41
N ILE A 23 -47.99 8.84 -13.17
CA ILE A 23 -47.47 10.16 -12.79
C ILE A 23 -45.95 10.17 -12.97
N LYS A 24 -45.26 9.12 -12.54
CA LYS A 24 -43.80 8.97 -12.68
C LYS A 24 -43.37 8.85 -14.15
N CYS A 25 -44.16 8.17 -14.99
CA CYS A 25 -43.97 8.13 -16.45
C CYS A 25 -44.18 9.51 -17.11
N ARG A 26 -45.04 10.37 -16.55
CA ARG A 26 -45.30 11.72 -17.06
C ARG A 26 -44.20 12.72 -16.68
N THR A 27 -43.50 12.52 -15.55
CA THR A 27 -42.29 13.26 -15.15
C THR A 27 -41.01 12.62 -15.69
N LYS A 28 -40.98 12.35 -17.01
CA LYS A 28 -39.94 11.58 -17.71
C LYS A 28 -38.51 12.11 -17.49
N LYS A 29 -38.33 13.42 -17.30
CA LYS A 29 -37.01 14.04 -17.08
C LYS A 29 -36.40 13.72 -15.71
N SER A 30 -37.21 13.70 -14.64
CA SER A 30 -36.74 13.39 -13.28
C SER A 30 -36.41 11.90 -13.13
N SER A 31 -37.24 11.02 -13.71
CA SER A 31 -37.04 9.57 -13.61
C SER A 31 -35.83 9.07 -14.41
N VAL A 32 -35.48 9.71 -15.54
CA VAL A 32 -34.27 9.37 -16.30
C VAL A 32 -33.03 9.81 -15.53
N GLN A 33 -33.05 10.99 -14.91
CA GLN A 33 -31.96 11.50 -14.09
C GLN A 33 -31.68 10.57 -12.88
N GLU A 34 -32.73 10.09 -12.21
CA GLU A 34 -32.64 9.17 -11.07
C GLU A 34 -31.92 7.86 -11.39
N VAL A 35 -31.95 7.38 -12.64
CA VAL A 35 -31.30 6.13 -13.07
C VAL A 35 -29.94 6.38 -13.73
N LEU A 36 -29.82 7.46 -14.50
CA LEU A 36 -28.60 7.79 -15.23
C LEU A 36 -27.44 8.17 -14.28
N PHE A 37 -27.73 8.88 -13.19
CA PHE A 37 -26.69 9.30 -12.22
C PHE A 37 -26.01 8.11 -11.53
N PRO A 38 -26.73 7.14 -10.92
CA PRO A 38 -26.11 5.94 -10.37
C PRO A 38 -25.33 5.13 -11.40
N LEU A 39 -25.86 4.95 -12.62
CA LEU A 39 -25.16 4.24 -13.69
C LEU A 39 -23.87 4.94 -14.11
N PHE A 40 -23.88 6.27 -14.19
CA PHE A 40 -22.71 7.07 -14.49
C PHE A 40 -21.63 6.91 -13.42
N PHE A 41 -21.97 7.00 -12.13
CA PHE A 41 -21.00 6.79 -11.05
C PHE A 41 -20.46 5.36 -11.00
N LEU A 42 -21.29 4.35 -11.27
CA LEU A 42 -20.84 2.95 -11.35
C LEU A 42 -19.87 2.74 -12.52
N PHE A 43 -20.16 3.33 -13.68
CA PHE A 43 -19.26 3.31 -14.82
C PHE A 43 -17.89 3.94 -14.48
N TRP A 44 -17.90 5.08 -13.77
CA TRP A 44 -16.66 5.71 -13.30
C TRP A 44 -15.90 4.86 -12.27
N LEU A 45 -16.60 4.17 -11.36
CA LEU A 45 -15.98 3.24 -10.42
C LEU A 45 -15.31 2.07 -11.14
N ILE A 46 -15.94 1.50 -12.17
CA ILE A 46 -15.36 0.46 -13.02
C ILE A 46 -14.10 0.99 -13.71
N LEU A 47 -14.18 2.18 -14.31
CA LEU A 47 -13.04 2.79 -14.99
C LEU A 47 -11.87 3.01 -14.02
N MET A 48 -12.13 3.56 -12.82
CA MET A 48 -11.10 3.76 -11.80
C MET A 48 -10.48 2.43 -11.32
N SER A 49 -11.31 1.40 -11.14
CA SER A 49 -10.84 0.06 -10.78
C SER A 49 -10.00 -0.59 -11.88
N MET A 50 -10.31 -0.35 -13.15
CA MET A 50 -9.53 -0.83 -14.29
C MET A 50 -8.23 -0.06 -14.49
N MET A 51 -8.22 1.24 -14.17
CA MET A 51 -7.03 2.10 -14.28
C MET A 51 -5.99 1.81 -13.19
N HIS A 52 -6.42 1.30 -12.03
CA HIS A 52 -5.54 0.89 -10.93
C HIS A 52 -5.76 -0.58 -10.56
N PRO A 53 -5.31 -1.53 -11.41
CA PRO A 53 -5.35 -2.95 -11.06
C PRO A 53 -4.45 -3.20 -9.85
N HIS A 54 -4.87 -4.13 -8.99
CA HIS A 54 -4.02 -4.59 -7.89
C HIS A 54 -2.69 -5.10 -8.44
N ARG A 55 -1.58 -4.59 -7.89
CA ARG A 55 -0.27 -5.12 -8.22
C ARG A 55 -0.12 -6.47 -7.52
N LYS A 56 -0.08 -7.51 -8.33
CA LYS A 56 0.32 -8.85 -7.88
C LYS A 56 1.82 -8.96 -8.02
N TYR A 57 2.48 -9.30 -6.93
CA TYR A 57 3.87 -9.70 -6.96
C TYR A 57 3.93 -11.21 -6.84
N ASP A 58 4.58 -11.84 -7.80
CA ASP A 58 4.86 -13.27 -7.75
C ASP A 58 5.89 -13.55 -6.65
N ALA A 59 5.91 -14.80 -6.18
CA ALA A 59 6.90 -15.22 -5.20
C ALA A 59 8.32 -15.06 -5.78
N VAL A 60 9.17 -14.32 -5.08
CA VAL A 60 10.57 -14.15 -5.46
C VAL A 60 11.39 -15.23 -4.74
N PRO A 61 12.10 -16.12 -5.45
CA PRO A 61 12.93 -17.12 -4.81
C PRO A 61 14.16 -16.48 -4.17
N ASN A 62 14.71 -17.16 -3.16
CA ASN A 62 15.94 -16.73 -2.52
C ASN A 62 17.08 -16.53 -3.54
N ALA A 63 17.86 -15.48 -3.38
CA ALA A 63 19.00 -15.18 -4.24
C ALA A 63 20.31 -15.32 -3.48
N ASN A 64 21.24 -16.12 -4.01
CA ASN A 64 22.60 -16.20 -3.49
C ASN A 64 23.42 -15.05 -4.08
N LEU A 65 24.04 -14.24 -3.22
CA LEU A 65 24.90 -13.12 -3.61
C LEU A 65 26.37 -13.53 -3.84
N GLY A 66 26.69 -14.81 -3.64
CA GLY A 66 28.03 -15.34 -3.78
C GLY A 66 28.86 -15.22 -2.49
N PRO A 67 30.14 -15.63 -2.54
CA PRO A 67 31.10 -15.38 -1.47
C PRO A 67 31.44 -13.89 -1.38
N LEU A 68 32.09 -13.51 -0.28
CA LEU A 68 32.51 -12.14 -0.04
C LEU A 68 33.61 -11.71 -1.03
N ASP A 69 33.33 -10.72 -1.89
CA ASP A 69 34.32 -10.22 -2.84
C ASP A 69 35.15 -9.08 -2.24
N THR A 70 36.41 -9.35 -1.92
CA THR A 70 37.36 -8.35 -1.40
C THR A 70 38.02 -7.53 -2.50
N ALA A 71 37.93 -7.94 -3.78
CA ALA A 71 38.52 -7.18 -4.88
C ALA A 71 37.87 -5.80 -5.04
N VAL A 72 36.60 -5.66 -4.63
CA VAL A 72 35.87 -4.39 -4.59
C VAL A 72 36.60 -3.37 -3.71
N LEU A 73 37.25 -3.81 -2.63
CA LEU A 73 37.97 -2.94 -1.68
C LEU A 73 39.24 -2.29 -2.27
N LEU A 74 39.79 -2.84 -3.36
CA LEU A 74 41.02 -2.32 -3.99
C LEU A 74 40.86 -0.92 -4.58
N ASN A 75 39.61 -0.53 -4.89
CA ASN A 75 39.30 0.79 -5.43
C ASN A 75 39.06 1.84 -4.35
N PHE A 76 39.07 1.45 -3.07
CA PHE A 76 38.77 2.33 -1.94
C PHE A 76 40.02 2.85 -1.25
N VAL A 77 39.94 4.09 -0.77
CA VAL A 77 40.93 4.70 0.13
C VAL A 77 40.32 4.75 1.52
N ILE A 78 40.98 4.12 2.48
CA ILE A 78 40.46 3.99 3.85
C ILE A 78 41.20 4.98 4.76
N GLY A 79 40.49 5.99 5.23
CA GLY A 79 40.95 6.85 6.31
C GLY A 79 40.56 6.29 7.67
N TYR A 80 41.44 6.37 8.68
CA TYR A 80 41.07 5.99 10.04
C TYR A 80 41.53 6.98 11.11
N THR A 81 40.75 7.08 12.19
CA THR A 81 40.97 7.97 13.33
C THR A 81 40.41 7.36 14.63
N PRO A 82 40.96 7.64 15.81
CA PRO A 82 42.27 8.24 16.04
C PRO A 82 43.41 7.25 15.76
N PRO A 83 44.65 7.71 15.50
CA PRO A 83 45.78 6.86 15.17
C PRO A 83 46.42 6.29 16.44
N SER A 84 45.63 5.56 17.21
CA SER A 84 46.05 4.87 18.42
C SER A 84 46.91 3.65 18.10
N ARG A 85 47.72 3.18 19.06
CA ARG A 85 48.52 1.96 18.91
C ARG A 85 47.67 0.75 18.50
N VAL A 86 46.47 0.63 19.09
CA VAL A 86 45.53 -0.47 18.81
C VAL A 86 44.97 -0.34 17.40
N ALA A 87 44.52 0.86 17.00
CA ALA A 87 44.00 1.10 15.66
C ALA A 87 45.04 0.79 14.57
N ARG A 88 46.30 1.19 14.78
CA ARG A 88 47.41 0.88 13.86
C ARG A 88 47.69 -0.62 13.77
N GLU A 89 47.61 -1.34 14.88
CA GLU A 89 47.76 -2.80 14.89
C GLU A 89 46.61 -3.51 14.15
N ILE A 90 45.37 -3.02 14.29
CA ILE A 90 44.20 -3.51 13.54
C ILE A 90 44.40 -3.24 12.05
N MET A 91 44.65 -1.99 11.66
CA MET A 91 44.78 -1.60 10.26
C MET A 91 45.98 -2.28 9.59
N LYS A 92 47.09 -2.52 10.30
CA LYS A 92 48.22 -3.29 9.77
C LYS A 92 47.83 -4.71 9.36
N LYS A 93 46.91 -5.35 10.08
CA LYS A 93 46.38 -6.66 9.69
C LYS A 93 45.43 -6.55 8.51
N VAL A 94 44.61 -5.52 8.44
CA VAL A 94 43.74 -5.26 7.28
C VAL A 94 44.55 -5.01 6.00
N ILE A 95 45.66 -4.27 6.08
CA ILE A 95 46.61 -3.98 4.98
C ILE A 95 47.37 -5.22 4.49
N SER A 96 47.37 -6.33 5.25
CA SER A 96 47.98 -7.58 4.76
C SER A 96 47.29 -8.12 3.50
N LEU A 97 46.08 -7.64 3.19
CA LEU A 97 45.42 -7.80 1.90
C LEU A 97 46.08 -6.87 0.86
N PRO A 98 46.67 -7.41 -0.23
CA PRO A 98 47.46 -6.62 -1.16
C PRO A 98 46.60 -5.59 -1.91
N GLY A 99 47.01 -4.32 -1.88
CA GLY A 99 46.45 -3.25 -2.72
C GLY A 99 45.53 -2.24 -2.02
N LEU A 100 45.37 -2.34 -0.69
CA LEU A 100 44.56 -1.38 0.07
C LEU A 100 45.35 -0.14 0.48
N LEU A 101 44.84 1.05 0.12
CA LEU A 101 45.43 2.34 0.51
C LEU A 101 44.80 2.83 1.82
N THR A 102 45.62 3.04 2.85
CA THR A 102 45.17 3.52 4.16
C THR A 102 45.81 4.86 4.53
N GLU A 103 45.03 5.77 5.10
CA GLU A 103 45.49 7.08 5.56
C GLU A 103 45.14 7.29 7.05
N GLU A 104 46.08 7.86 7.81
CA GLU A 104 45.91 8.16 9.23
C GLU A 104 45.42 9.61 9.41
N TYR A 105 44.41 9.82 10.25
CA TYR A 105 43.89 11.15 10.61
C TYR A 105 43.93 11.35 12.11
N LEU A 106 44.22 12.57 12.58
CA LEU A 106 44.39 12.84 14.01
C LEU A 106 43.05 13.04 14.73
N SER A 107 42.07 13.61 14.03
CA SER A 107 40.75 13.92 14.57
C SER A 107 39.61 13.45 13.66
N GLU A 108 38.40 13.41 14.20
CA GLU A 108 37.19 13.05 13.45
C GLU A 108 36.80 14.15 12.45
N GLU A 109 37.06 15.42 12.78
CA GLU A 109 36.82 16.58 11.91
C GLU A 109 37.73 16.55 10.68
N GLU A 110 39.02 16.25 10.84
CA GLU A 110 39.97 16.13 9.72
C GLU A 110 39.55 15.00 8.75
N LEU A 111 39.03 13.89 9.30
CA LEU A 111 38.53 12.78 8.50
C LEU A 111 37.27 13.19 7.72
N GLU A 112 36.40 14.01 8.32
CA GLU A 112 35.19 14.51 7.69
C GLU A 112 35.49 15.51 6.56
N GLU A 113 36.41 16.45 6.79
CA GLU A 113 36.91 17.36 5.76
C GLU A 113 37.54 16.59 4.60
N ALA A 114 38.35 15.57 4.90
CA ALA A 114 38.94 14.71 3.87
C ALA A 114 37.87 13.92 3.10
N SER A 115 36.83 13.44 3.78
CA SER A 115 35.71 12.75 3.14
C SER A 115 34.89 13.65 2.22
N ALA A 116 34.83 14.96 2.51
CA ALA A 116 34.14 15.94 1.67
C ALA A 116 34.98 16.34 0.43
N LEU A 117 36.31 16.34 0.56
CA LEU A 117 37.25 16.72 -0.51
C LEU A 117 37.59 15.56 -1.47
N LYS A 118 37.55 14.31 -0.97
CA LYS A 118 37.95 13.12 -1.72
C LYS A 118 36.81 12.50 -2.55
N PRO A 119 37.13 11.70 -3.57
CA PRO A 119 36.13 11.04 -4.41
C PRO A 119 35.25 10.06 -3.61
N SER A 120 34.13 9.63 -4.21
CA SER A 120 33.12 8.70 -3.66
C SER A 120 33.66 7.37 -3.12
N ASN A 121 34.93 7.04 -3.40
CA ASN A 121 35.58 5.81 -2.96
C ASN A 121 36.40 6.00 -1.67
N PHE A 122 36.24 7.13 -0.98
CA PHE A 122 36.82 7.31 0.35
C PHE A 122 35.90 6.72 1.43
N VAL A 123 36.48 5.95 2.35
CA VAL A 123 35.76 5.39 3.50
C VAL A 123 36.48 5.79 4.77
N GLY A 124 35.74 6.35 5.72
CA GLY A 124 36.25 6.71 7.04
C GLY A 124 35.98 5.61 8.08
N VAL A 125 36.96 5.32 8.92
CA VAL A 125 36.83 4.40 10.07
C VAL A 125 37.14 5.18 11.35
N VAL A 126 36.14 5.37 12.19
CA VAL A 126 36.26 6.05 13.48
C VAL A 126 36.29 5.00 14.59
N PHE A 127 37.45 4.75 15.18
CA PHE A 127 37.61 3.85 16.31
C PHE A 127 37.23 4.57 17.62
N LYS A 128 36.22 4.05 18.32
CA LYS A 128 35.81 4.56 19.65
C LYS A 128 36.53 3.84 20.77
N ASP A 129 36.55 2.51 20.70
CA ASP A 129 37.18 1.63 21.69
C ASP A 129 38.01 0.54 21.02
N SER A 130 38.66 -0.31 21.83
CA SER A 130 39.42 -1.47 21.31
C SER A 130 38.59 -2.53 20.57
N MET A 131 37.25 -2.43 20.62
CA MET A 131 36.28 -3.34 19.98
C MET A 131 35.13 -2.62 19.28
N SER A 132 35.11 -1.27 19.32
CA SER A 132 33.99 -0.47 18.81
C SER A 132 34.52 0.51 17.78
N TYR A 133 33.92 0.49 16.60
CA TYR A 133 34.26 1.38 15.50
C TYR A 133 32.99 1.81 14.77
N GLN A 134 33.09 2.90 14.03
CA GLN A 134 32.04 3.42 13.16
C GLN A 134 32.60 3.58 11.75
N LEU A 135 31.86 3.09 10.78
CA LEU A 135 32.17 3.26 9.37
C LEU A 135 31.41 4.45 8.83
N ARG A 136 32.12 5.35 8.15
CA ARG A 136 31.59 6.51 7.45
C ARG A 136 31.76 6.26 5.94
N PHE A 137 30.65 6.06 5.25
CA PHE A 137 30.59 5.92 3.80
C PHE A 137 29.95 7.16 3.18
N HIS A 138 30.18 7.35 1.88
CA HIS A 138 29.51 8.41 1.13
C HIS A 138 27.98 8.27 1.19
N ASP A 139 27.27 9.39 1.19
CA ASP A 139 25.83 9.52 1.47
C ASP A 139 24.95 8.66 0.53
N SER A 140 25.47 8.28 -0.64
CA SER A 140 24.79 7.38 -1.58
C SER A 140 24.60 5.94 -1.09
N LEU A 141 25.28 5.52 -0.02
CA LEU A 141 25.20 4.17 0.55
C LEU A 141 24.51 4.13 1.93
N ALA A 142 24.43 5.27 2.62
CA ALA A 142 23.85 5.34 3.95
C ALA A 142 22.33 5.51 3.83
N MET A 143 21.57 4.44 4.07
CA MET A 143 20.12 4.52 4.11
C MET A 143 19.67 5.41 5.29
N SER A 144 18.72 6.32 5.05
CA SER A 144 18.20 7.18 6.11
C SER A 144 17.55 6.33 7.21
N PRO A 145 17.92 6.49 8.50
CA PRO A 145 17.33 5.73 9.60
C PRO A 145 15.85 6.09 9.85
N ILE A 146 15.32 7.11 9.16
CA ILE A 146 14.00 7.68 9.40
C ILE A 146 12.89 6.79 8.82
N TYR A 147 13.19 5.96 7.81
CA TYR A 147 12.23 5.06 7.19
C TYR A 147 12.85 3.66 7.02
N MET A 148 12.92 2.91 8.11
CA MET A 148 13.24 1.49 8.03
C MET A 148 11.99 0.73 7.59
N GLU A 149 11.74 0.73 6.29
CA GLU A 149 10.66 -0.03 5.69
C GLU A 149 10.97 -1.52 5.82
N SER A 150 10.03 -2.32 6.35
CA SER A 150 10.24 -3.76 6.56
C SER A 150 10.40 -4.53 5.24
N ARG A 151 10.20 -3.85 4.12
CA ARG A 151 10.11 -4.40 2.78
C ARG A 151 10.89 -3.49 1.82
N ALA A 152 12.01 -3.98 1.29
CA ALA A 152 12.70 -3.27 0.22
C ALA A 152 12.12 -3.76 -1.12
N PRO A 153 11.56 -2.88 -1.96
CA PRO A 153 10.99 -3.26 -3.24
C PRO A 153 12.11 -3.64 -4.21
N CYS A 154 12.52 -4.89 -4.19
CA CYS A 154 13.50 -5.41 -5.14
C CYS A 154 12.76 -6.02 -6.32
N SER A 155 12.66 -5.22 -7.39
CA SER A 155 12.11 -5.67 -8.67
C SER A 155 12.87 -6.88 -9.19
N HIS A 156 12.24 -7.68 -10.06
CA HIS A 156 12.86 -8.87 -10.70
C HIS A 156 14.26 -8.61 -11.31
N HIS A 157 14.59 -7.36 -11.63
CA HIS A 157 15.96 -6.95 -11.94
C HIS A 157 16.82 -6.79 -10.67
N ARG A 158 17.56 -7.86 -10.36
CA ARG A 158 18.57 -7.97 -9.28
C ARG A 158 19.64 -6.86 -9.24
N SER A 159 19.74 -6.03 -10.27
CA SER A 159 20.82 -5.05 -10.43
C SER A 159 20.62 -3.73 -9.67
N SER A 160 19.41 -3.44 -9.17
CA SER A 160 19.09 -2.16 -8.50
C SER A 160 18.27 -2.38 -7.23
N CYS A 161 18.69 -3.35 -6.42
CA CYS A 161 18.06 -3.64 -5.14
C CYS A 161 18.84 -2.89 -4.05
N GLU A 162 18.19 -1.91 -3.41
CA GLU A 162 18.82 -1.09 -2.37
C GLU A 162 19.29 -1.93 -1.18
N SER A 163 18.59 -3.02 -0.86
CA SER A 163 19.01 -3.96 0.20
C SER A 163 20.27 -4.76 -0.15
N MET A 164 20.65 -4.85 -1.43
CA MET A 164 21.91 -5.46 -1.87
C MET A 164 23.07 -4.46 -1.90
N SER A 165 22.80 -3.16 -1.73
CA SER A 165 23.81 -2.11 -1.87
C SER A 165 24.99 -2.29 -0.91
N TYR A 166 24.74 -2.68 0.35
CA TYR A 166 25.80 -2.96 1.34
C TYR A 166 26.70 -4.14 0.95
N TRP A 167 26.14 -5.15 0.26
CA TRP A 167 26.93 -6.29 -0.22
C TRP A 167 27.74 -5.92 -1.45
N SER A 168 27.13 -5.26 -2.45
CA SER A 168 27.81 -4.90 -3.70
C SER A 168 28.79 -3.74 -3.57
N SER A 169 28.59 -2.84 -2.60
CA SER A 169 29.47 -1.68 -2.36
C SER A 169 30.78 -2.03 -1.66
N GLY A 170 30.91 -3.27 -1.13
CA GLY A 170 32.06 -3.65 -0.32
C GLY A 170 31.97 -3.22 1.15
N PHE A 171 30.87 -2.63 1.60
CA PHE A 171 30.65 -2.29 3.02
C PHE A 171 30.83 -3.51 3.92
N VAL A 172 30.12 -4.60 3.60
CA VAL A 172 30.19 -5.85 4.38
C VAL A 172 31.58 -6.48 4.30
N ALA A 173 32.25 -6.34 3.15
CA ALA A 173 33.62 -6.84 2.97
C ALA A 173 34.60 -6.12 3.89
N LEU A 174 34.54 -4.79 3.94
CA LEU A 174 35.37 -4.00 4.84
C LEU A 174 35.08 -4.32 6.30
N GLN A 175 33.80 -4.43 6.66
CA GLN A 175 33.38 -4.77 8.02
C GLN A 175 33.95 -6.13 8.45
N ALA A 176 33.83 -7.15 7.60
CA ALA A 176 34.38 -8.48 7.85
C ALA A 176 35.91 -8.47 7.99
N CYS A 177 36.63 -7.65 7.20
CA CYS A 177 38.09 -7.50 7.31
C CYS A 177 38.50 -6.90 8.66
N ILE A 178 37.82 -5.83 9.09
CA ILE A 178 38.11 -5.17 10.38
C ILE A 178 37.77 -6.11 11.53
N ASP A 179 36.61 -6.77 11.49
CA ASP A 179 36.18 -7.71 12.52
C ASP A 179 37.12 -8.92 12.60
N ALA A 180 37.55 -9.47 11.47
CA ALA A 180 38.55 -10.54 11.43
C ALA A 180 39.86 -10.11 12.09
N ALA A 181 40.34 -8.89 11.81
CA ALA A 181 41.55 -8.33 12.41
C ALA A 181 41.42 -8.15 13.92
N ILE A 182 40.30 -7.61 14.40
CA ILE A 182 40.00 -7.43 15.83
C ILE A 182 39.94 -8.79 16.54
N ILE A 183 39.20 -9.76 16.00
CA ILE A 183 39.07 -11.11 16.56
C ILE A 183 40.44 -11.77 16.64
N GLN A 184 41.24 -11.68 15.57
CA GLN A 184 42.58 -12.25 15.55
C GLN A 184 43.53 -11.58 16.54
N LEU A 185 43.41 -10.27 16.80
CA LEU A 185 44.21 -9.59 17.83
C LEU A 185 43.86 -10.04 19.24
N LYS A 186 42.59 -10.41 19.48
CA LYS A 186 42.08 -10.72 20.83
C LYS A 186 42.16 -12.20 21.16
N THR A 187 41.92 -13.06 20.18
CA THR A 187 41.88 -14.53 20.35
C THR A 187 43.15 -15.24 19.84
N ASN A 188 44.04 -14.51 19.15
CA ASN A 188 45.22 -15.06 18.47
C ASN A 188 44.90 -16.17 17.44
N GLN A 189 43.64 -16.28 16.98
CA GLN A 189 43.20 -17.20 15.95
C GLN A 189 42.76 -16.45 14.69
N SER A 190 43.16 -16.93 13.51
CA SER A 190 42.73 -16.36 12.23
C SER A 190 41.33 -16.87 11.86
N VAL A 191 40.39 -15.95 11.65
CA VAL A 191 39.00 -16.26 11.26
C VAL A 191 38.72 -15.90 9.79
N TRP A 192 39.71 -15.30 9.10
CA TRP A 192 39.55 -14.77 7.74
C TRP A 192 39.04 -15.81 6.73
N GLU A 193 39.63 -17.00 6.67
CA GLU A 193 39.22 -18.06 5.73
C GLU A 193 37.75 -18.47 5.92
N GLN A 194 37.25 -18.45 7.16
CA GLN A 194 35.85 -18.77 7.45
C GLN A 194 34.93 -17.63 7.02
N LEU A 195 35.34 -16.38 7.26
CA LEU A 195 34.57 -15.19 6.90
C LEU A 195 34.48 -15.00 5.37
N GLU A 196 35.57 -15.22 4.64
CA GLU A 196 35.63 -15.12 3.18
C GLU A 196 34.70 -16.14 2.49
N LEU A 197 34.60 -17.34 3.05
CA LEU A 197 33.70 -18.39 2.57
C LEU A 197 32.21 -18.14 2.91
N THR A 198 31.92 -17.15 3.74
CA THR A 198 30.55 -16.83 4.15
C THR A 198 29.78 -16.27 2.96
N ARG A 199 28.59 -16.81 2.72
CA ARG A 199 27.72 -16.41 1.60
C ARG A 199 26.51 -15.66 2.14
N ALA A 200 26.20 -14.52 1.54
CA ALA A 200 24.94 -13.84 1.82
C ALA A 200 23.83 -14.38 0.93
N MET A 201 22.64 -14.49 1.53
CA MET A 201 21.43 -14.92 0.87
C MET A 201 20.38 -13.84 1.06
N VAL A 202 19.88 -13.30 -0.05
CA VAL A 202 18.68 -12.46 -0.01
C VAL A 202 17.49 -13.38 0.14
N MET A 203 16.75 -13.17 1.21
CA MET A 203 15.53 -13.92 1.49
C MET A 203 14.50 -13.57 0.42
N GLY A 204 13.95 -14.62 -0.16
CA GLY A 204 12.87 -14.57 -1.09
C GLY A 204 11.60 -14.07 -0.42
N GLU A 205 10.69 -13.62 -1.25
CA GLU A 205 9.44 -13.02 -0.83
C GLU A 205 8.27 -13.93 -1.24
N ALA A 206 7.32 -14.12 -0.33
CA ALA A 206 6.08 -14.82 -0.66
C ALA A 206 5.25 -14.00 -1.66
N ALA A 207 4.42 -14.66 -2.46
CA ALA A 207 3.48 -13.96 -3.33
C ALA A 207 2.55 -13.11 -2.47
N VAL A 208 2.54 -11.80 -2.71
CA VAL A 208 1.73 -10.84 -1.97
C VAL A 208 1.05 -9.92 -2.96
N VAL A 209 -0.24 -9.72 -2.74
CA VAL A 209 -0.99 -8.66 -3.41
C VAL A 209 -0.77 -7.40 -2.59
N GLU A 210 -0.04 -6.43 -3.14
CA GLU A 210 0.02 -5.11 -2.50
C GLU A 210 -1.31 -4.42 -2.74
N ILE A 211 -2.01 -4.21 -1.63
CA ILE A 211 -3.26 -3.46 -1.62
C ILE A 211 -2.89 -2.03 -1.31
N ASP A 212 -2.80 -1.19 -2.34
CA ASP A 212 -2.65 0.24 -2.13
C ASP A 212 -3.87 0.78 -1.35
N ASN A 213 -3.59 1.36 -0.18
CA ASN A 213 -4.63 1.93 0.68
C ASN A 213 -5.32 3.15 0.03
N PHE A 214 -4.58 3.90 -0.78
CA PHE A 214 -5.05 5.12 -1.45
C PHE A 214 -6.22 4.89 -2.44
N PRO A 215 -6.11 4.03 -3.48
CA PRO A 215 -7.22 3.76 -4.40
C PRO A 215 -8.41 3.12 -3.68
N ARG A 216 -8.19 2.29 -2.65
CA ARG A 216 -9.27 1.70 -1.85
C ARG A 216 -10.07 2.78 -1.10
N ALA A 217 -9.39 3.74 -0.47
CA ALA A 217 -10.06 4.86 0.21
C ALA A 217 -10.88 5.72 -0.77
N ILE A 218 -10.34 5.97 -1.97
CA ILE A 218 -11.04 6.71 -3.02
C ILE A 218 -12.29 5.96 -3.48
N ILE A 219 -12.19 4.65 -3.75
CA ILE A 219 -13.35 3.83 -4.16
C ILE A 219 -14.47 3.89 -3.11
N LEU A 220 -14.14 3.83 -1.82
CA LEU A 220 -15.11 3.93 -0.73
C LEU A 220 -15.82 5.30 -0.71
N ILE A 221 -15.07 6.39 -0.87
CA ILE A 221 -15.64 7.74 -0.93
C ILE A 221 -16.57 7.88 -2.14
N TYR A 222 -16.13 7.43 -3.32
CA TYR A 222 -16.96 7.47 -4.54
C TYR A 222 -18.22 6.62 -4.41
N LEU A 223 -18.15 5.46 -3.73
CA LEU A 223 -19.31 4.63 -3.46
C LEU A 223 -20.35 5.39 -2.60
N VAL A 224 -19.91 6.06 -1.54
CA VAL A 224 -20.81 6.88 -0.70
C VAL A 224 -21.46 8.01 -1.51
N ILE A 225 -20.68 8.68 -2.36
CA ILE A 225 -21.19 9.75 -3.23
C ILE A 225 -22.20 9.20 -4.24
N ALA A 226 -21.97 8.02 -4.81
CA ALA A 226 -22.89 7.39 -5.77
C ALA A 226 -24.26 7.09 -5.16
N PHE A 227 -24.32 6.73 -3.86
CA PHE A 227 -25.57 6.45 -3.15
C PHE A 227 -26.26 7.70 -2.56
N SER A 228 -25.56 8.82 -2.40
CA SER A 228 -26.11 10.05 -1.82
C SER A 228 -27.33 10.63 -2.59
N PRO A 229 -27.31 10.73 -3.94
CA PRO A 229 -28.46 11.20 -4.71
C PRO A 229 -29.73 10.38 -4.48
N PHE A 230 -29.60 9.07 -4.26
CA PHE A 230 -30.75 8.20 -3.98
C PHE A 230 -31.49 8.65 -2.70
N GLY A 231 -30.74 8.94 -1.63
CA GLY A 231 -31.30 9.48 -0.40
C GLY A 231 -31.97 10.84 -0.59
N TYR A 232 -31.35 11.72 -1.37
CA TYR A 232 -31.87 13.06 -1.69
C TYR A 232 -33.21 13.01 -2.45
N TYR A 233 -33.30 12.18 -3.50
CA TYR A 233 -34.54 12.01 -4.25
C TYR A 233 -35.65 11.39 -3.40
N LEU A 234 -35.33 10.37 -2.59
CA LEU A 234 -36.30 9.80 -1.65
C LEU A 234 -36.84 10.86 -0.68
N ALA A 235 -35.98 11.73 -0.14
CA ALA A 235 -36.39 12.81 0.74
C ALA A 235 -37.32 13.80 0.05
N ILE A 236 -37.01 14.23 -1.19
CA ILE A 236 -37.89 15.12 -1.97
C ILE A 236 -39.25 14.48 -2.20
N HIS A 237 -39.30 13.21 -2.61
CA HIS A 237 -40.56 12.51 -2.85
C HIS A 237 -41.40 12.41 -1.57
N ILE A 238 -40.77 12.14 -0.41
CA ILE A 238 -41.45 12.11 0.89
C ILE A 238 -41.98 13.50 1.29
N VAL A 239 -41.18 14.56 1.09
CA VAL A 239 -41.57 15.94 1.42
C VAL A 239 -42.69 16.41 0.50
N ALA A 240 -42.60 16.16 -0.81
CA ALA A 240 -43.64 16.50 -1.78
C ALA A 240 -44.95 15.76 -1.51
N GLU A 241 -44.88 14.51 -1.05
CA GLU A 241 -46.05 13.73 -0.63
C GLU A 241 -46.69 14.29 0.65
N LYS A 242 -45.85 14.74 1.60
CA LYS A 242 -46.28 15.40 2.84
C LYS A 242 -46.93 16.76 2.59
N GLU A 243 -46.35 17.60 1.72
CA GLU A 243 -46.89 18.91 1.34
C GLU A 243 -48.24 18.79 0.64
N ARG A 244 -48.42 17.77 -0.19
CA ARG A 244 -49.70 17.47 -0.85
C ARG A 244 -50.75 16.87 0.08
N LYS A 245 -50.42 16.67 1.37
CA LYS A 245 -51.30 16.08 2.39
C LYS A 245 -51.96 14.78 1.93
N LEU A 246 -51.28 14.01 1.08
CA LEU A 246 -51.81 12.79 0.49
C LEU A 246 -52.20 11.77 1.57
N LYS A 247 -51.44 11.72 2.67
CA LYS A 247 -51.76 10.90 3.84
C LYS A 247 -53.07 11.31 4.52
N GLU A 248 -53.36 12.61 4.64
CA GLU A 248 -54.63 13.10 5.20
C GLU A 248 -55.80 12.78 4.26
N PHE A 249 -55.60 12.97 2.96
CA PHE A 249 -56.60 12.66 1.93
C PHE A 249 -56.94 11.16 1.88
N LEU A 250 -55.93 10.28 1.99
CA LEU A 250 -56.12 8.82 2.01
C LEU A 250 -56.74 8.31 3.32
N LYS A 251 -56.46 8.96 4.47
CA LYS A 251 -57.14 8.66 5.74
C LYS A 251 -58.63 8.98 5.69
N ILE A 252 -59.00 10.10 5.06
CA ILE A 252 -60.40 10.49 4.85
C ILE A 252 -61.11 9.49 3.89
N LEU A 253 -60.36 8.89 2.96
CA LEU A 253 -60.87 7.87 2.04
C LEU A 253 -61.03 6.47 2.67
N GLY A 254 -60.63 6.27 3.93
CA GLY A 254 -60.81 5.03 4.69
C GLY A 254 -59.67 4.00 4.56
N LEU A 255 -58.49 4.39 4.08
CA LEU A 255 -57.35 3.45 3.97
C LEU A 255 -56.56 3.34 5.29
N HIS A 256 -56.17 2.12 5.65
CA HIS A 256 -55.39 1.83 6.87
C HIS A 256 -53.94 2.32 6.76
N ASP A 257 -53.38 2.91 7.82
CA ASP A 257 -52.03 3.52 7.87
C ASP A 257 -50.89 2.54 7.49
N THR A 258 -51.13 1.23 7.58
CA THR A 258 -50.18 0.16 7.24
C THR A 258 -50.08 -0.08 5.73
N ALA A 259 -51.19 0.00 4.99
CA ALA A 259 -51.20 -0.18 3.54
C ALA A 259 -50.41 0.92 2.81
N PHE A 260 -50.36 2.12 3.41
CA PHE A 260 -49.57 3.25 2.93
C PHE A 260 -48.06 2.94 2.92
N TRP A 261 -47.54 2.39 4.03
CA TRP A 261 -46.13 2.00 4.11
C TRP A 261 -45.79 0.89 3.13
N TYR A 262 -46.66 -0.12 2.98
CA TYR A 262 -46.43 -1.16 1.98
C TYR A 262 -46.40 -0.58 0.56
N VAL A 263 -47.35 0.27 0.15
CA VAL A 263 -47.34 0.87 -1.20
C VAL A 263 -46.11 1.73 -1.45
N GLY A 264 -45.72 2.55 -0.47
CA GLY A 264 -44.52 3.38 -0.55
C GLY A 264 -43.25 2.54 -0.61
N VAL A 265 -43.20 1.42 0.12
CA VAL A 265 -42.09 0.46 0.05
C VAL A 265 -42.09 -0.25 -1.30
N TRP A 266 -43.21 -0.74 -1.82
CA TRP A 266 -43.28 -1.48 -3.09
C TRP A 266 -42.95 -0.60 -4.32
N ASP A 267 -43.40 0.66 -4.38
CA ASP A 267 -43.03 1.57 -5.47
C ASP A 267 -41.52 1.92 -5.43
N LYS A 268 -40.96 2.07 -4.22
CA LYS A 268 -39.52 2.23 -4.02
C LYS A 268 -38.74 0.94 -4.25
N LEU A 269 -39.31 -0.23 -3.97
CA LEU A 269 -38.73 -1.56 -4.17
C LEU A 269 -38.68 -1.93 -5.65
N CYS A 270 -39.66 -1.53 -6.46
CA CYS A 270 -39.61 -1.68 -7.93
C CYS A 270 -38.52 -0.78 -8.55
N PHE A 271 -38.28 0.39 -7.96
CA PHE A 271 -37.22 1.30 -8.39
C PHE A 271 -35.84 0.81 -7.95
N LEU A 272 -35.73 0.34 -6.70
CA LEU A 272 -34.57 -0.42 -6.21
C LEU A 272 -34.37 -1.68 -7.05
N GLY A 273 -35.37 -2.48 -7.40
CA GLY A 273 -35.19 -3.70 -8.19
C GLY A 273 -34.50 -3.49 -9.54
N ASN A 274 -34.70 -2.33 -10.18
CA ASN A 274 -34.05 -1.99 -11.46
C ASN A 274 -32.63 -1.39 -11.31
N VAL A 275 -32.29 -0.81 -10.15
CA VAL A 275 -30.97 -0.16 -9.88
C VAL A 275 -30.08 -1.03 -8.97
N PHE A 276 -30.71 -1.76 -8.05
CA PHE A 276 -30.12 -2.62 -7.01
C PHE A 276 -29.69 -3.97 -7.58
N ASN A 277 -30.41 -4.54 -8.56
CA ASN A 277 -30.00 -5.79 -9.20
C ASN A 277 -28.63 -5.69 -9.92
N PRO A 278 -28.36 -4.64 -10.74
CA PRO A 278 -27.03 -4.45 -11.30
C PRO A 278 -25.96 -4.04 -10.27
N THR A 279 -26.31 -3.37 -9.16
CA THR A 279 -25.35 -3.04 -8.10
C THR A 279 -25.02 -4.21 -7.17
N LEU A 280 -25.97 -5.11 -6.90
CA LEU A 280 -25.72 -6.35 -6.16
C LEU A 280 -24.92 -7.34 -6.99
N HIS A 281 -25.21 -7.41 -8.30
CA HIS A 281 -24.35 -8.13 -9.25
C HIS A 281 -22.96 -7.51 -9.35
N PHE A 282 -22.83 -6.19 -9.24
CA PHE A 282 -21.52 -5.51 -9.15
C PHE A 282 -20.80 -5.83 -7.84
N PHE A 283 -21.49 -5.83 -6.70
CA PHE A 283 -20.90 -6.19 -5.41
C PHE A 283 -20.43 -7.65 -5.40
N ASN A 284 -21.24 -8.56 -5.93
CA ASN A 284 -20.88 -9.96 -6.09
C ASN A 284 -19.75 -10.14 -7.12
N CYS A 285 -19.75 -9.45 -8.26
CA CYS A 285 -18.62 -9.49 -9.21
C CYS A 285 -17.34 -8.87 -8.65
N PHE A 286 -17.44 -7.79 -7.88
CA PHE A 286 -16.30 -7.18 -7.21
C PHE A 286 -15.73 -8.11 -6.14
N GLN A 287 -16.61 -8.76 -5.36
CA GLN A 287 -16.22 -9.75 -4.38
C GLN A 287 -15.64 -11.02 -5.03
N PHE A 288 -16.20 -11.47 -6.16
CA PHE A 288 -15.68 -12.59 -6.95
C PHE A 288 -14.33 -12.27 -7.60
N LEU A 289 -14.13 -11.05 -8.10
CA LEU A 289 -12.83 -10.55 -8.57
C LEU A 289 -11.80 -10.43 -7.43
N THR A 290 -12.24 -10.30 -6.18
CA THR A 290 -11.33 -10.39 -5.02
C THR A 290 -11.07 -11.82 -4.55
N GLU A 291 -12.00 -12.77 -4.77
CA GLU A 291 -11.86 -14.19 -4.36
C GLU A 291 -11.11 -15.05 -5.40
N ASP A 292 -11.31 -14.85 -6.71
CA ASP A 292 -10.49 -15.50 -7.76
C ASP A 292 -9.02 -15.00 -7.75
N ASN A 293 -8.73 -13.96 -6.98
CA ASN A 293 -7.38 -13.47 -6.71
C ASN A 293 -6.73 -14.11 -5.47
N GLN A 294 -7.41 -15.05 -4.79
CA GLN A 294 -6.89 -15.81 -3.64
C GLN A 294 -6.53 -17.28 -3.96
N ASN A 295 -6.71 -17.76 -5.21
CA ASN A 295 -6.27 -19.08 -5.66
C ASN A 295 -5.11 -19.00 -6.65
#